data_AF-A0AAD8HFD6-F1
#
_entry.id   AF-A0AAD8HFD6-F1
#
_cell.length_a   1.000
_cell.length_b   1.000
_cell.length_c   1.000
_cell.angle_alpha   90.00
_cell.angle_beta   90.00
_cell.angle_gamma   90.00
#
_symmetry.space_group_name_H-M   'P 1'
#
loop_
_entity.id
_entity.type
_entity.pdbx_description
1 polymer ?
#
loop_
_entity_poly.entity_id
_entity_poly.type
_entity_poly.pdbx_seq_one_letter_code
_entity_poly.pdbx_strand_id
1 'polypeptide(L)'
;MKSLMNTQMAEKTPVDIILMSLPKSFEPFRLNYNMNKKLYSLAELLTELQAAESLFQQHVQNSVKKPKGKCFKCKQSGHWKKDCPLSKKKNAGVPENQAA
;
A
#
# COMPACT_ATOMS: atom_id res chain seq x y z
N MET A 1 11.74 11.68 -18.68
CA MET A 1 10.44 11.79 -19.37
C MET A 1 9.33 11.95 -18.34
N LYS A 2 9.11 13.18 -17.86
CA LYS A 2 7.87 13.53 -17.15
C LYS A 2 6.85 13.76 -18.25
N SER A 3 5.96 12.80 -18.46
CA SER A 3 4.92 12.93 -19.48
C SER A 3 4.02 14.10 -19.08
N LEU A 4 4.13 15.16 -19.88
CA LEU A 4 3.28 16.33 -19.85
C LEU A 4 1.86 15.81 -20.07
N MET A 5 1.04 15.84 -19.02
CA MET A 5 -0.41 15.73 -19.15
C MET A 5 -0.85 16.92 -19.99
N ASN A 6 -0.96 16.65 -21.29
CA ASN A 6 -1.32 17.54 -22.35
C ASN A 6 -2.51 18.40 -21.91
N THR A 7 -2.24 19.69 -21.75
CA THR A 7 -3.19 20.76 -21.49
C THR A 7 -4.18 20.86 -22.64
N GLN A 8 -5.27 20.10 -22.54
CA GLN A 8 -6.54 20.62 -22.99
C GLN A 8 -7.12 21.36 -21.80
N MET A 9 -7.33 22.67 -21.95
CA MET A 9 -8.24 23.42 -21.09
C MET A 9 -9.67 22.97 -21.39
N ALA A 10 -9.94 21.68 -21.23
CA ALA A 10 -11.30 21.21 -21.03
C ALA A 10 -11.74 21.84 -19.71
N GLU A 11 -12.89 22.50 -19.69
CA GLU A 11 -13.50 23.00 -18.46
C GLU A 11 -13.39 21.91 -17.40
N LYS A 12 -12.50 22.12 -16.42
CA LYS A 12 -12.30 21.16 -15.34
C LYS A 12 -13.61 21.14 -14.58
N THR A 13 -14.31 20.02 -14.62
CA THR A 13 -15.55 19.89 -13.86
C THR A 13 -15.22 19.98 -12.38
N PRO A 14 -16.17 20.37 -11.51
CA PRO A 14 -15.97 20.30 -10.06
C PRO A 14 -15.51 18.91 -9.60
N VAL A 15 -15.94 17.86 -10.30
CA VAL A 15 -15.51 16.48 -10.04
C VAL A 15 -14.03 16.27 -10.35
N ASP A 16 -13.54 16.80 -11.48
CA ASP A 16 -12.11 16.72 -11.82
C ASP A 16 -11.24 17.42 -10.78
N ILE A 17 -11.69 18.57 -10.27
CA ILE A 17 -10.99 19.33 -9.23
C ILE A 17 -10.92 18.52 -7.93
N ILE A 18 -12.03 17.89 -7.53
CA ILE A 18 -12.09 17.04 -6.34
C ILE A 18 -11.13 15.86 -6.50
N LEU A 19 -11.19 15.14 -7.62
CA LEU A 19 -10.32 13.98 -7.89
C LEU A 19 -8.83 14.33 -7.93
N MET A 20 -8.48 15.52 -8.42
CA MET A 20 -7.09 16.01 -8.41
C MET A 20 -6.61 16.39 -7.01
N SER A 21 -7.52 16.77 -6.10
CA SER A 21 -7.22 17.18 -4.73
C SER A 21 -7.14 16.00 -3.74
N LEU A 22 -7.58 14.81 -4.15
CA LEU A 22 -7.52 13.61 -3.31
C LEU A 22 -6.07 13.20 -2.98
N PRO A 23 -5.81 12.65 -1.78
CA PRO A 23 -4.48 12.14 -1.42
C PRO A 23 -4.01 11.00 -2.34
N LYS A 24 -2.68 10.81 -2.45
CA LYS A 24 -2.08 9.72 -3.25
C LYS A 24 -2.56 8.31 -2.87
N SER A 25 -3.05 8.11 -1.66
CA SER A 25 -3.64 6.84 -1.24
C SER A 25 -4.87 6.47 -2.09
N PHE A 26 -5.54 7.46 -2.69
CA PHE A 26 -6.70 7.29 -3.55
C PHE A 26 -6.35 7.17 -5.04
N GLU A 27 -5.07 7.02 -5.41
CA GLU A 27 -4.66 6.81 -6.81
C GLU A 27 -5.39 5.64 -7.51
N PRO A 28 -5.63 4.47 -6.88
CA PRO A 28 -6.40 3.39 -7.51
C PRO A 28 -7.81 3.82 -7.90
N PHE A 29 -8.46 4.63 -7.05
CA PHE A 29 -9.78 5.19 -7.30
C PHE A 29 -9.76 6.18 -8.46
N ARG A 30 -8.75 7.07 -8.49
CA ARG A 30 -8.57 8.06 -9.55
C ARG A 30 -8.30 7.42 -10.91
N LEU A 31 -7.52 6.34 -10.94
CA LEU A 31 -7.26 5.55 -12.15
C LEU A 31 -8.53 4.83 -12.63
N ASN A 32 -9.32 4.26 -11.72
CA ASN A 32 -10.61 3.66 -12.07
C ASN A 32 -11.58 4.70 -12.67
N TYR A 33 -11.66 5.89 -12.08
CA TYR A 33 -12.48 6.98 -12.60
C TYR A 33 -12.05 7.40 -14.01
N ASN A 34 -10.74 7.64 -14.20
CA ASN A 34 -10.19 8.09 -15.47
C ASN A 34 -10.31 7.02 -16.58
N MET A 35 -10.20 5.74 -16.23
CA MET A 35 -10.34 4.62 -17.17
C MET A 35 -11.79 4.41 -17.62
N ASN A 36 -12.77 4.63 -16.74
CA ASN A 36 -14.18 4.35 -17.04
C ASN A 36 -14.95 5.54 -17.64
N LYS A 37 -14.32 6.70 -17.84
CA LYS A 37 -14.94 7.94 -18.40
C LYS A 37 -16.33 8.27 -17.82
N LYS A 38 -16.59 7.93 -16.55
CA LYS A 38 -17.89 8.18 -15.95
C LYS A 38 -17.97 9.63 -15.54
N LEU A 39 -18.95 10.35 -16.08
CA LEU A 39 -19.38 11.65 -15.58
C LEU A 39 -20.26 11.39 -14.35
N TYR A 40 -19.65 11.38 -13.17
CA TYR A 40 -20.38 11.24 -11.92
C TYR A 40 -21.03 12.58 -11.57
N SER A 41 -22.27 12.56 -11.06
CA SER A 41 -22.76 13.67 -10.26
C SER A 41 -21.96 13.76 -8.95
N LEU A 42 -21.95 14.94 -8.32
CA LEU A 42 -21.27 15.12 -7.04
C LEU A 42 -21.76 14.13 -5.97
N ALA A 43 -23.04 13.78 -5.97
CA ALA A 43 -23.64 12.85 -5.01
C ALA A 43 -23.15 11.41 -5.22
N GLU A 44 -23.07 10.97 -6.48
CA GLU A 44 -22.57 9.63 -6.79
C GLU A 44 -21.06 9.54 -6.52
N LEU A 45 -20.28 10.60 -6.80
CA LEU A 45 -18.86 10.67 -6.43
C LEU A 45 -18.66 10.54 -4.91
N LEU A 46 -19.49 11.23 -4.12
CA LEU A 46 -19.44 11.16 -2.66
C LEU A 46 -19.73 9.74 -2.15
N THR A 47 -20.76 9.09 -2.69
CA THR A 47 -21.11 7.71 -2.33
C THR A 47 -19.95 6.75 -2.61
N GLU A 48 -19.32 6.87 -3.78
CA GLU A 48 -18.19 6.02 -4.18
C GLU A 48 -16.93 6.30 -3.34
N LEU A 49 -16.66 7.57 -2.98
CA LEU A 49 -15.56 7.91 -2.09
C LEU A 49 -15.75 7.33 -0.69
N GLN A 50 -16.96 7.42 -0.13
CA GLN A 50 -17.31 6.81 1.17
C GLN A 50 -17.18 5.28 1.14
N ALA A 51 -17.59 4.63 0.03
CA ALA A 51 -17.38 3.20 -0.16
C ALA A 51 -15.88 2.86 -0.24
N ALA A 52 -15.09 3.68 -0.92
CA ALA A 52 -13.65 3.49 -1.04
C ALA A 52 -12.92 3.66 0.30
N GLU A 53 -13.33 4.61 1.15
CA GLU A 53 -12.79 4.76 2.52
C GLU A 53 -12.86 3.46 3.33
N SER A 54 -13.94 2.70 3.19
CA SER A 54 -14.10 1.39 3.86
C SER A 54 -13.08 0.35 3.38
N LEU A 55 -12.64 0.44 2.13
CA LEU A 55 -11.63 -0.45 1.54
C LEU A 55 -10.20 -0.06 1.96
N PHE A 56 -9.94 1.23 2.19
CA PHE A 56 -8.62 1.71 2.60
C PHE A 56 -8.24 1.33 4.03
N GLN A 57 -9.21 1.05 4.92
CA GLN A 57 -8.91 0.51 6.26
C GLN A 57 -8.27 -0.89 6.22
N GLN A 58 -8.45 -1.65 5.12
CA GLN A 58 -7.87 -2.99 5.00
C GLN A 58 -6.37 -2.98 4.64
N HIS A 59 -5.81 -1.85 4.17
CA HIS A 59 -4.40 -1.78 3.75
C HIS A 59 -3.41 -1.52 4.89
N VAL A 60 -3.87 -1.10 6.08
CA VAL A 60 -3.00 -1.00 7.26
C VAL A 60 -2.58 -2.39 7.76
N GLN A 61 -3.36 -3.42 7.48
CA GLN A 61 -3.08 -4.79 7.93
C GLN A 61 -2.26 -5.65 6.96
N ASN A 62 -2.04 -5.19 5.72
CA ASN A 62 -1.34 -5.99 4.72
C ASN A 62 0.19 -5.77 4.70
N SER A 63 0.69 -4.94 5.61
CA SER A 63 2.13 -4.80 5.88
C SER A 63 2.57 -5.85 6.90
N VAL A 64 3.35 -6.82 6.43
CA VAL A 64 4.00 -7.89 7.23
C VAL A 64 3.04 -9.01 7.68
N LYS A 65 2.70 -9.92 6.76
CA LYS A 65 2.36 -11.29 7.16
C LYS A 65 3.57 -11.88 7.88
N LYS A 66 3.60 -11.79 9.21
CA LYS A 66 4.59 -12.50 10.04
C LYS A 66 4.57 -13.98 9.61
N PRO A 67 5.71 -14.60 9.33
CA PRO A 67 5.75 -16.01 8.94
C PRO A 67 5.03 -16.86 10.00
N LYS A 68 4.01 -17.60 9.57
CA LYS A 68 3.39 -18.67 10.36
C LYS A 68 4.36 -19.86 10.35
N GLY A 69 5.30 -19.87 11.29
CA GLY A 69 6.25 -20.97 11.44
C GLY A 69 7.60 -20.54 12.00
N LYS A 70 8.35 -21.53 12.47
CA LYS A 70 9.75 -21.37 12.85
C LYS A 70 10.61 -21.33 11.59
N CYS A 71 11.63 -20.48 11.56
CA CYS A 71 12.62 -20.45 10.50
C CYS A 71 13.28 -21.83 10.33
N PHE A 72 13.31 -22.36 9.12
CA PHE A 72 13.92 -23.67 8.82
C PHE A 72 15.44 -23.74 9.07
N LYS A 73 16.11 -22.61 9.28
CA LYS A 73 17.56 -22.55 9.54
C LYS A 73 17.87 -22.48 11.03
N CYS A 74 17.27 -21.52 11.75
CA CYS A 74 17.58 -21.25 13.16
C CYS A 74 16.49 -21.67 14.14
N LYS A 75 15.36 -22.19 13.65
CA LYS A 75 14.17 -22.59 14.41
C LYS A 75 13.52 -21.46 15.23
N GLN A 76 13.91 -20.20 15.04
CA GLN A 76 13.27 -19.03 15.66
C GLN A 76 12.09 -18.54 14.81
N SER A 77 11.04 -18.04 15.44
CA SER A 77 9.87 -17.47 14.76
C SER A 77 10.12 -16.02 14.32
N GLY A 78 9.22 -15.47 13.50
CA GLY A 78 9.24 -14.06 13.10
C GLY A 78 9.96 -13.73 11.79
N HIS A 79 10.68 -14.69 11.17
CA HIS A 79 11.30 -14.51 9.85
C HIS A 79 11.36 -15.83 9.05
N TRP A 80 11.50 -15.74 7.72
CA TRP A 80 11.74 -16.90 6.84
C TRP A 80 13.24 -17.23 6.72
N LYS A 81 13.57 -18.42 6.20
CA LYS A 81 14.97 -18.84 5.97
C LYS A 81 15.81 -17.80 5.20
N LYS A 82 15.20 -17.09 4.23
CA LYS A 82 15.84 -16.06 3.42
C LYS A 82 16.21 -14.80 4.23
N ASP A 83 15.36 -14.43 5.18
CA ASP A 83 15.53 -13.28 6.08
C ASP A 83 16.18 -13.65 7.41
N CYS A 84 16.79 -14.85 7.50
CA CYS A 84 17.38 -15.32 8.74
C CYS A 84 18.59 -14.45 9.13
N PRO A 85 18.59 -13.85 10.33
CA PRO A 85 19.69 -13.00 10.77
C PRO A 85 21.01 -13.78 10.90
N LEU A 86 20.92 -15.10 11.16
CA LEU A 86 22.10 -15.98 11.19
C LEU A 86 22.70 -16.22 9.80
N SER A 87 21.96 -15.99 8.70
CA SER A 87 22.51 -16.10 7.35
C SER A 87 23.53 -14.99 7.03
N LYS A 88 23.48 -13.86 7.75
CA LYS A 88 24.41 -12.73 7.58
C LYS A 88 25.53 -12.71 8.65
N LYS A 89 25.41 -13.50 9.72
CA LYS A 89 26.44 -13.61 10.77
C LYS A 89 27.56 -14.55 10.33
N LYS A 90 28.44 -14.09 9.43
CA LYS A 90 29.82 -14.57 9.42
C LYS A 90 30.77 -13.71 10.25
N ASN A 91 30.31 -12.59 10.81
CA ASN A 91 31.07 -11.82 11.81
C ASN A 91 30.09 -11.13 12.78
N ALA A 92 29.99 -11.62 14.02
CA ALA A 92 29.62 -10.89 15.25
C ALA A 92 29.04 -11.85 16.31
N GLY A 93 29.91 -12.24 17.25
CA GLY A 93 29.62 -12.40 18.68
C GLY A 93 28.37 -13.20 19.08
N VAL A 94 28.61 -14.42 19.57
CA VAL A 94 27.75 -15.11 20.53
C VAL A 94 27.72 -14.29 21.82
N PRO A 95 26.56 -14.17 22.49
CA PRO A 95 26.58 -14.42 23.92
C PRO A 95 25.69 -15.61 24.24
N GLU A 96 26.37 -16.62 24.74
CA GLU A 96 25.89 -17.74 25.50
C GLU A 96 25.27 -17.18 26.79
N ASN A 97 24.02 -17.54 27.06
CA ASN A 97 23.50 -17.40 28.41
C ASN A 97 22.79 -18.70 28.77
N GLN A 98 23.56 -19.53 29.46
CA GLN A 98 23.11 -20.73 30.15
C GLN A 98 22.13 -20.29 31.26
N ALA A 99 20.92 -20.82 31.24
CA ALA A 99 20.02 -20.78 32.40
C ALA A 99 20.15 -22.13 33.12
N ALA A 100 20.62 -22.04 34.37
CA ALA A 100 20.71 -23.12 35.34
C ALA A 100 19.32 -23.63 35.78
#